data_AF-A0A537J097-F1
#
_entry.id   AF-A0A537J097-F1
#
_cell.length_a   1.000
_cell.length_b   1.000
_cell.length_c   1.000
_cell.angle_alpha   90.00
_cell.angle_beta   90.00
_cell.angle_gamma   90.00
#
_symmetry.space_group_name_H-M   'P 1'
#
loop_
_entity.id
_entity.type
_entity.pdbx_description
1 polymer ?
#
loop_
_entity_poly.entity_id
_entity_poly.type
_entity_poly.pdbx_seq_one_letter_code
_entity_poly.pdbx_strand_id
1 'polypeptide(L)'
;MGSTAGQLRQILERELAVHRELLRLARSRHLLLKQGRFDEAADLAVLEAAYIVTLRDLEARRRQLRHKTSTNVPDVATFTRQIATLVRGLGAVERANRTLWSERVLAPALAAIASASTSRAQARLN
;
A
#
# COMPACT_ATOMS: atom_id res chain seq x y z
N MET A 1 18.49 -6.94 29.37
CA MET A 1 18.30 -5.91 28.33
C MET A 1 18.86 -6.45 27.01
N GLY A 2 18.07 -6.46 25.93
CA GLY A 2 18.51 -7.03 24.65
C GLY A 2 19.56 -6.16 23.96
N SER A 3 20.53 -6.79 23.30
CA SER A 3 21.60 -6.07 22.57
C SER A 3 21.01 -5.22 21.44
N THR A 4 21.70 -4.12 21.09
CA THR A 4 21.28 -3.22 20.01
C THR A 4 21.13 -3.94 18.66
N ALA A 5 21.98 -4.94 18.42
CA ALA A 5 21.85 -5.83 17.26
C ALA A 5 20.56 -6.66 17.29
N GLY A 6 20.17 -7.20 18.46
CA GLY A 6 18.90 -7.90 18.64
C GLY A 6 17.69 -7.01 18.44
N GLN A 7 17.74 -5.75 18.90
CA GLN A 7 16.69 -4.76 18.66
C GLN A 7 16.54 -4.42 17.18
N LEU A 8 17.66 -4.24 16.45
CA LEU A 8 17.63 -3.97 15.01
C LEU A 8 17.00 -5.13 14.24
N ARG A 9 17.38 -6.36 14.59
CA ARG A 9 16.81 -7.56 13.98
C ARG A 9 15.30 -7.64 14.20
N GLN A 10 14.82 -7.40 15.42
CA GLN A 10 13.38 -7.39 15.70
C GLN A 10 12.63 -6.32 14.90
N ILE A 11 13.21 -5.13 14.72
CA ILE A 11 12.60 -4.08 13.88
C ILE A 11 12.51 -4.55 12.43
N LEU A 12 13.58 -5.13 11.87
CA LEU A 12 13.61 -5.63 10.49
C LEU A 12 12.63 -6.79 10.26
N GLU A 13 12.48 -7.70 11.23
CA GLU A 13 11.49 -8.78 11.19
C GLU A 13 10.06 -8.23 11.16
N ARG A 14 9.79 -7.17 11.94
CA ARG A 14 8.50 -6.48 11.94
C ARG A 14 8.25 -5.71 10.64
N GLU A 15 9.24 -4.97 10.13
CA GLU A 15 9.14 -4.29 8.81
C GLU A 15 8.81 -5.30 7.71
N LEU A 16 9.51 -6.45 7.70
CA LEU A 16 9.27 -7.52 6.75
C LEU A 16 7.84 -8.09 6.85
N ALA A 17 7.34 -8.31 8.07
CA ALA A 17 5.97 -8.77 8.29
C ALA A 17 4.93 -7.77 7.77
N VAL A 18 5.14 -6.47 8.04
CA VAL A 18 4.25 -5.40 7.54
C VAL A 18 4.27 -5.33 6.01
N HIS A 19 5.44 -5.46 5.36
CA HIS A 19 5.51 -5.49 3.90
C HIS A 19 4.81 -6.69 3.26
N ARG A 20 4.88 -7.87 3.89
CA ARG A 20 4.13 -9.05 3.44
C ARG A 20 2.63 -8.81 3.53
N GLU A 21 2.19 -8.18 4.61
CA GLU A 21 0.78 -7.91 4.83
C GLU A 21 0.23 -6.85 3.88
N LEU A 22 0.99 -5.77 3.63
CA LEU A 22 0.66 -4.79 2.59
C LEU A 22 0.52 -5.44 1.21
N LEU A 23 1.44 -6.35 0.85
CA LEU A 23 1.34 -7.08 -0.41
C LEU A 23 0.11 -8.01 -0.46
N ARG A 24 -0.24 -8.65 0.65
CA ARG A 24 -1.43 -9.49 0.77
C ARG A 24 -2.70 -8.65 0.56
N LEU A 25 -2.82 -7.53 1.27
CA LEU A 25 -3.94 -6.61 1.17
C LEU A 25 -4.09 -6.05 -0.25
N ALA A 26 -3.00 -5.59 -0.86
CA ALA A 26 -3.02 -5.07 -2.24
C ALA A 26 -3.50 -6.12 -3.25
N ARG A 27 -3.12 -7.39 -3.06
CA ARG A 27 -3.60 -8.51 -3.90
C ARG A 27 -5.08 -8.83 -3.65
N SER A 28 -5.52 -8.84 -2.39
CA SER A 28 -6.94 -9.00 -2.06
C SER A 28 -7.78 -7.88 -2.68
N ARG A 29 -7.33 -6.63 -2.56
CA ARG A 29 -7.95 -5.48 -3.20
C ARG A 29 -8.01 -5.63 -4.72
N HIS A 30 -6.94 -6.12 -5.34
CA HIS A 30 -6.93 -6.42 -6.79
C HIS A 30 -8.05 -7.39 -7.21
N LEU A 31 -8.26 -8.45 -6.42
CA LEU A 31 -9.31 -9.44 -6.70
C LEU A 31 -10.71 -8.83 -6.53
N LEU A 32 -10.94 -8.04 -5.49
CA LEU A 32 -12.21 -7.34 -5.27
C LEU A 32 -12.53 -6.37 -6.42
N LEU A 33 -11.53 -5.60 -6.88
CA LEU A 33 -11.67 -4.70 -8.02
C LEU A 33 -12.05 -5.46 -9.30
N LYS A 34 -11.46 -6.64 -9.54
CA LYS A 34 -11.84 -7.50 -10.68
C LYS A 34 -13.27 -8.03 -10.58
N GLN A 35 -13.77 -8.25 -9.36
CA GLN A 35 -15.12 -8.73 -9.09
C GLN A 35 -16.17 -7.61 -9.10
N GLY A 36 -15.76 -6.34 -9.26
CA GLY A 36 -16.67 -5.19 -9.16
C GLY A 36 -17.09 -4.83 -7.73
N ARG A 37 -16.43 -5.41 -6.71
CA ARG A 37 -16.71 -5.16 -5.29
C ARG A 37 -15.92 -3.93 -4.82
N PHE A 38 -16.31 -2.76 -5.29
CA PHE A 38 -15.52 -1.53 -5.13
C PHE A 38 -15.52 -0.98 -3.71
N ASP A 39 -16.62 -1.09 -2.97
CA ASP A 39 -16.71 -0.61 -1.59
C ASP A 39 -15.76 -1.38 -0.66
N GLU A 40 -15.78 -2.71 -0.74
CA GLU A 40 -14.86 -3.56 0.02
C GLU A 40 -13.39 -3.35 -0.39
N ALA A 41 -13.15 -3.07 -1.67
CA ALA A 41 -11.83 -2.70 -2.14
C ALA A 41 -11.36 -1.36 -1.53
N ALA A 42 -12.28 -0.40 -1.32
CA ALA A 42 -11.99 0.85 -0.65
C ALA A 42 -11.72 0.64 0.85
N ASP A 43 -12.49 -0.21 1.53
CA ASP A 43 -12.26 -0.56 2.94
C ASP A 43 -10.87 -1.18 3.16
N LEU A 44 -10.43 -2.06 2.26
CA LEU A 44 -9.07 -2.61 2.31
C LEU A 44 -8.00 -1.52 2.12
N ALA A 45 -8.24 -0.51 1.28
CA ALA A 45 -7.30 0.59 1.11
C ALA A 45 -7.16 1.44 2.40
N VAL A 46 -8.24 1.60 3.17
CA VAL A 46 -8.19 2.25 4.48
C VAL A 46 -7.35 1.43 5.46
N LEU A 47 -7.52 0.09 5.47
CA LEU A 47 -6.70 -0.80 6.30
C LEU A 47 -5.22 -0.74 5.91
N GLU A 48 -4.90 -0.71 4.61
CA GLU A 48 -3.53 -0.53 4.11
C GLU A 48 -2.87 0.74 4.66
N ALA A 49 -3.62 1.84 4.81
CA ALA A 49 -3.11 3.09 5.36
C ALA A 49 -2.61 2.92 6.81
N ALA A 50 -3.30 2.13 7.64
CA ALA A 50 -2.86 1.85 9.02
C ALA A 50 -1.53 1.07 9.05
N TYR A 51 -1.34 0.12 8.14
CA TYR A 51 -0.07 -0.60 7.99
C TYR A 51 1.06 0.30 7.48
N ILE A 52 0.78 1.26 6.59
CA ILE A 52 1.77 2.26 6.15
C ILE A 52 2.23 3.14 7.32
N VAL A 53 1.32 3.56 8.19
CA VAL A 53 1.67 4.32 9.41
C VAL A 53 2.58 3.48 10.31
N THR A 54 2.23 2.22 10.52
CA THR A 54 3.04 1.28 11.31
C THR A 54 4.45 1.10 10.73
N LEU A 55 4.55 0.96 9.41
CA LEU A 55 5.82 0.84 8.70
C LEU A 55 6.71 2.08 8.91
N ARG A 56 6.12 3.28 8.78
CA ARG A 56 6.85 4.55 8.97
C ARG A 56 7.43 4.70 10.38
N ASP A 57 6.68 4.27 11.41
CA ASP A 57 7.17 4.25 12.79
C ASP A 57 8.35 3.27 12.95
N LEU A 58 8.24 2.06 12.41
CA LEU A 58 9.34 1.08 12.42
C LEU A 58 10.60 1.62 11.71
N GLU A 59 10.45 2.23 10.54
CA GLU A 59 11.54 2.83 9.78
C GLU A 59 12.20 4.00 10.52
N ALA A 60 11.42 4.80 11.24
CA ALA A 60 11.94 5.86 12.10
C ALA A 60 12.77 5.29 13.25
N ARG A 61 12.26 4.28 13.95
CA ARG A 61 12.99 3.57 15.02
C ARG A 61 14.27 2.92 14.50
N ARG A 62 14.23 2.29 13.32
CA ARG A 62 15.41 1.70 12.66
C ARG A 62 16.49 2.74 12.38
N ARG A 63 16.11 3.92 11.86
CA ARG A 63 17.03 5.03 11.62
C ARG A 63 17.68 5.52 12.91
N GLN A 64 16.88 5.75 13.95
CA GLN A 64 17.38 6.15 15.27
C GLN A 64 18.38 5.14 15.84
N LEU A 65 18.11 3.84 15.69
CA LEU A 65 18.98 2.78 16.19
C LEU A 65 20.30 2.69 15.41
N ARG A 66 20.25 2.86 14.07
CA ARG A 66 21.46 2.91 13.23
C ARG A 66 22.36 4.09 13.56
N HIS A 67 21.80 5.28 13.82
CA HIS A 67 22.61 6.44 14.20
C HIS A 67 23.35 6.25 15.53
N LYS A 68 22.79 5.46 16.44
CA LYS A 68 23.38 5.19 17.76
C LYS A 68 24.41 4.06 17.77
N THR A 69 24.57 3.34 16.66
CA THR A 69 25.30 2.07 16.67
C THR A 69 26.08 1.82 15.38
N SER A 70 27.41 1.80 15.48
CA SER A 70 28.31 1.34 14.41
C SER A 70 28.38 -0.19 14.42
N THR A 71 27.26 -0.87 14.11
CA THR A 71 27.22 -2.34 14.14
C THR A 71 26.93 -2.91 12.76
N ASN A 72 27.89 -3.67 12.24
CA ASN A 72 27.66 -4.65 11.19
C ASN A 72 26.83 -5.79 11.79
N VAL A 73 25.50 -5.67 11.67
CA VAL A 73 24.58 -6.73 12.10
C VAL A 73 24.47 -7.75 10.96
N PRO A 74 24.77 -9.04 11.20
CA PRO A 74 24.50 -10.11 10.24
C PRO A 74 23.01 -10.10 9.86
N ASP A 75 22.67 -10.53 8.65
CA ASP A 75 21.31 -10.63 8.11
C ASP A 75 20.63 -9.33 7.62
N VAL A 76 21.18 -8.15 7.91
CA VAL A 76 20.62 -6.87 7.40
C VAL A 76 20.53 -6.84 5.88
N ALA A 77 21.54 -7.38 5.18
CA ALA A 77 21.54 -7.48 3.72
C ALA A 77 20.44 -8.44 3.20
N THR A 78 20.14 -9.49 3.96
CA THR A 78 19.07 -10.44 3.63
C THR A 78 17.70 -9.80 3.81
N PHE A 79 17.44 -9.13 4.94
CA PHE A 79 16.20 -8.38 5.15
C PHE A 79 16.00 -7.29 4.09
N THR A 80 17.04 -6.51 3.79
CA THR A 80 16.98 -5.47 2.75
C THR A 80 16.59 -6.06 1.39
N ARG A 81 17.18 -7.20 1.00
CA ARG A 81 16.83 -7.88 -0.27
C ARG A 81 15.38 -8.39 -0.28
N GLN A 82 14.92 -8.99 0.81
CA GLN A 82 13.54 -9.49 0.91
C GLN A 82 12.53 -8.34 0.87
N ILE A 83 12.77 -7.28 1.64
CA ILE A 83 11.94 -6.08 1.64
C ILE A 83 11.90 -5.45 0.24
N ALA A 84 13.06 -5.28 -0.42
CA ALA A 84 13.11 -4.72 -1.78
C ALA A 84 12.28 -5.54 -2.79
N THR A 85 12.31 -6.88 -2.69
CA THR A 85 11.48 -7.75 -3.53
C THR A 85 9.99 -7.58 -3.24
N LEU A 86 9.60 -7.49 -1.97
CA LEU A 86 8.20 -7.24 -1.59
C LEU A 86 7.73 -5.87 -2.07
N VAL A 87 8.55 -4.82 -1.93
CA VAL A 87 8.23 -3.46 -2.40
C VAL A 87 8.04 -3.42 -3.92
N ARG A 88 8.90 -4.11 -4.69
CA ARG A 88 8.71 -4.24 -6.14
C ARG A 88 7.41 -4.96 -6.50
N GLY A 89 7.11 -6.06 -5.81
CA GLY A 89 5.86 -6.81 -6.00
C GLY A 89 4.63 -5.96 -5.67
N LEU A 90 4.68 -5.23 -4.55
CA LEU A 90 3.63 -4.31 -4.12
C LEU A 90 3.43 -3.20 -5.17
N GLY A 91 4.50 -2.56 -5.64
CA GLY A 91 4.42 -1.52 -6.66
C GLY A 91 3.87 -2.00 -8.01
N ALA A 92 4.05 -3.29 -8.36
CA ALA A 92 3.42 -3.87 -9.54
C ALA A 92 1.90 -4.04 -9.35
N VAL A 93 1.48 -4.60 -8.21
CA VAL A 93 0.05 -4.80 -7.88
C VAL A 93 -0.68 -3.46 -7.73
N GLU A 94 -0.07 -2.48 -7.06
CA GLU A 94 -0.65 -1.14 -6.89
C GLU A 94 -0.90 -0.44 -8.22
N ARG A 95 0.02 -0.58 -9.19
CA ARG A 95 -0.19 -0.05 -10.55
C ARG A 95 -1.40 -0.71 -11.22
N ALA A 96 -1.51 -2.02 -11.14
CA ALA A 96 -2.65 -2.75 -11.68
C ALA A 96 -3.97 -2.35 -11.00
N ASN A 97 -3.96 -2.14 -9.68
CA ASN A 97 -5.13 -1.66 -8.92
C ASN A 97 -5.57 -0.27 -9.38
N ARG A 98 -4.62 0.66 -9.57
CA ARG A 98 -4.92 2.01 -10.08
C ARG A 98 -5.51 1.97 -11.48
N THR A 99 -4.97 1.13 -12.37
CA THR A 99 -5.54 0.94 -13.72
C THR A 99 -6.97 0.44 -13.65
N LEU A 100 -7.23 -0.63 -12.88
CA LEU A 100 -8.58 -1.16 -12.72
C LEU A 100 -9.55 -0.14 -12.13
N TRP A 101 -9.14 0.60 -11.09
CA TRP A 101 -9.97 1.65 -10.50
C TRP A 101 -10.31 2.75 -11.51
N SER A 102 -9.32 3.20 -12.27
CA SER A 102 -9.51 4.22 -13.30
C SER A 102 -10.52 3.77 -14.37
N GLU A 103 -10.37 2.55 -14.87
CA GLU A 103 -11.22 2.00 -15.93
C GLU A 103 -12.62 1.66 -15.47
N ARG A 104 -12.76 1.13 -14.24
CA ARG A 104 -14.02 0.52 -13.78
C ARG A 104 -14.85 1.42 -12.88
N VAL A 105 -14.23 2.44 -12.28
CA VAL A 105 -14.91 3.36 -11.35
C VAL A 105 -14.87 4.78 -11.88
N LEU A 106 -13.68 5.32 -12.14
CA LEU A 106 -13.54 6.74 -12.49
C LEU A 106 -14.12 7.07 -13.86
N ALA A 107 -13.74 6.33 -14.92
CA ALA A 107 -14.22 6.62 -16.27
C ALA A 107 -15.76 6.52 -16.40
N PRO A 108 -16.43 5.48 -15.86
CA PRO A 108 -17.89 5.42 -15.87
C PRO A 108 -18.55 6.56 -15.07
N ALA A 109 -18.01 6.90 -13.89
CA ALA A 109 -18.56 7.98 -13.08
C ALA A 109 -18.46 9.35 -13.80
N LEU A 110 -17.32 9.62 -14.45
CA LEU A 110 -17.13 10.84 -15.23
C LEU A 110 -18.08 10.91 -16.44
N ALA A 111 -18.27 9.80 -17.15
CA ALA A 111 -19.22 9.74 -18.26
C ALA A 111 -20.66 10.03 -17.79
N ALA A 112 -21.08 9.45 -16.66
CA ALA A 112 -22.42 9.69 -16.10
C ALA A 112 -22.63 11.16 -15.71
N ILE A 113 -21.62 11.81 -15.11
CA ILE A 113 -21.67 13.25 -14.77
C ILE A 113 -21.79 14.11 -16.03
N ALA A 114 -21.02 13.81 -17.07
CA ALA A 114 -21.08 14.51 -18.34
C ALA A 114 -22.49 14.40 -18.97
N SER A 115 -23.04 13.20 -19.05
CA SER A 115 -24.40 12.97 -19.57
C SER A 115 -25.48 13.70 -18.77
N ALA A 116 -25.39 13.69 -17.44
CA ALA A 116 -26.33 14.41 -16.57
C ALA A 116 -26.26 15.93 -16.75
N SER A 117 -25.07 16.46 -17.04
CA SER A 117 -24.86 17.90 -17.27
C SER A 117 -25.48 18.33 -18.60
N THR A 118 -25.31 17.53 -19.65
CA THR A 118 -25.93 17.75 -20.96
C THR A 118 -27.46 17.71 -20.89
N SER A 119 -28.02 16.71 -20.19
CA SER A 119 -29.48 16.59 -20.02
C SER A 119 -30.08 17.80 -19.29
N ARG A 120 -29.42 18.28 -18.23
CA ARG A 120 -29.84 19.50 -17.52
C ARG A 120 -29.76 20.77 -18.39
N ALA A 121 -28.76 20.86 -19.26
CA ALA A 121 -28.64 21.99 -20.18
C ALA A 121 -29.77 21.99 -21.22
N GLN A 122 -30.11 20.83 -21.79
CA GLN A 122 -31.25 20.68 -22.72
C GLN A 122 -32.59 21.00 -22.06
N ALA A 123 -32.82 20.56 -20.82
CA ALA A 123 -34.06 20.83 -20.09
C ALA A 123 -34.28 22.32 -19.75
N ARG A 124 -33.25 23.17 -19.83
CA ARG A 124 -33.37 24.63 -19.63
C ARG A 124 -33.63 25.41 -20.92
N LEU A 125 -33.46 24.77 -22.08
CA LEU A 125 -33.65 25.38 -23.40
C LEU A 125 -35.03 25.09 -24.00
N ASN A 126 -35.80 24.20 -23.38
CA ASN A 126 -37.19 23.89 -23.70
C ASN A 126 -38.11 24.53 -22.65
#